data_AF-A0A5S3WUE8-F1
#
_entry.id   AF-A0A5S3WUE8-F1
#
_cell.length_a   1.000
_cell.length_b   1.000
_cell.length_c   1.000
_cell.angle_alpha   90.00
_cell.angle_beta   90.00
_cell.angle_gamma   90.00
#
_symmetry.space_group_name_H-M   'P 1'
#
loop_
_entity.id
_entity.type
_entity.pdbx_description
1 polymer ?
#
loop_
_entity_poly.entity_id
_entity_poly.type
_entity_poly.pdbx_seq_one_letter_code
_entity_poly.pdbx_strand_id
1 'polypeptide(L)'
;MLHYYQYRYRAFRVALAALLRQLQQFSLMFVTLFFIFIPQLIIGVFFGLGKLVSFDSHEVAMKVAFGFLLLQSLLLQAIKPAITDARHRAYHLTLLRSRFHQITADWLLLLVCHVLFAAALLLGVSMGTATLWQAPQLPGFMLAQWLFALALLYRPQTLLSSLLVAFVAVWLAPDIQTYLAVSVLWLALDWVRPRLKLAAPQPQLSSVSFWYYVIKEYPWMVLWRAGASFLALWAGVIMANERPDLLHYYTLMILLVNQLWWSSLYLDTSKQVMGRRGFWRSLGLDGQIEFSQNALIYGLCLISWLAGVVLLNGELFTVSVIATCPLLTWTLKHYPQRFAVVWGSVSVTLMMIKVLFL
;
A
#
# COMPACT_ATOMS: atom_id res chain seq x y z
N MET A 1 -21.58 -21.47 -18.74
CA MET A 1 -20.65 -21.10 -17.64
C MET A 1 -19.22 -20.85 -18.11
N LEU A 2 -18.64 -21.67 -18.99
CA LEU A 2 -17.30 -21.43 -19.57
C LEU A 2 -17.13 -20.01 -20.15
N HIS A 3 -18.14 -19.50 -20.87
CA HIS A 3 -18.13 -18.13 -21.40
C HIS A 3 -17.98 -17.04 -20.34
N TYR A 4 -18.53 -17.23 -19.13
CA TYR A 4 -18.35 -16.28 -18.03
C TYR A 4 -16.89 -16.25 -17.58
N TYR A 5 -16.27 -17.41 -17.36
CA TYR A 5 -14.85 -17.48 -16.99
C TYR A 5 -13.93 -16.92 -18.08
N GLN A 6 -14.22 -17.19 -19.35
CA GLN A 6 -13.50 -16.59 -20.48
C GLN A 6 -13.65 -15.07 -20.52
N TYR A 7 -14.86 -14.55 -20.30
CA TYR A 7 -15.10 -13.11 -20.17
C TYR A 7 -14.28 -12.52 -19.01
N ARG A 8 -14.33 -13.13 -17.82
CA ARG A 8 -13.62 -12.65 -16.63
C ARG A 8 -12.11 -12.62 -16.86
N TYR A 9 -11.56 -13.66 -17.48
CA TYR A 9 -10.14 -13.71 -17.83
C TYR A 9 -9.75 -12.63 -18.85
N ARG A 10 -10.56 -12.40 -19.88
CA ARG A 10 -10.31 -11.34 -20.88
C ARG A 10 -10.38 -9.95 -20.26
N ALA A 11 -11.42 -9.65 -19.47
CA ALA A 11 -11.58 -8.39 -18.78
C ALA A 11 -10.40 -8.12 -17.83
N PHE A 12 -10.00 -9.14 -17.08
CA PHE A 12 -8.82 -9.09 -16.22
C PHE A 12 -7.55 -8.81 -17.01
N ARG A 13 -7.29 -9.53 -18.11
CA ARG A 13 -6.10 -9.33 -18.94
C ARG A 13 -6.01 -7.91 -19.51
N VAL A 14 -7.14 -7.34 -19.96
CA VAL A 14 -7.18 -5.96 -20.46
C VAL A 14 -6.88 -4.95 -19.35
N ALA A 15 -7.49 -5.12 -18.18
CA ALA A 15 -7.24 -4.25 -17.03
C ALA A 15 -5.79 -4.36 -16.54
N LEU A 16 -5.25 -5.58 -16.46
CA LEU A 16 -3.87 -5.83 -16.07
C LEU A 16 -2.89 -5.24 -17.09
N ALA A 17 -3.15 -5.35 -18.39
CA ALA A 17 -2.30 -4.74 -19.40
C ALA A 17 -2.25 -3.21 -19.28
N ALA A 18 -3.36 -2.57 -18.93
CA ALA A 18 -3.39 -1.13 -18.67
C ALA A 18 -2.56 -0.76 -17.41
N LEU A 19 -2.70 -1.53 -16.34
CA LEU A 19 -1.89 -1.36 -15.12
C LEU A 19 -0.40 -1.58 -15.39
N LEU A 20 -0.05 -2.62 -16.16
CA LEU A 20 1.34 -2.92 -16.53
C LEU A 20 1.94 -1.85 -17.43
N ARG A 21 1.18 -1.23 -18.33
CA ARG A 21 1.67 -0.08 -19.12
C ARG A 21 1.98 1.12 -18.24
N GLN A 22 1.11 1.43 -17.27
CA GLN A 22 1.37 2.50 -16.29
C GLN A 22 2.59 2.18 -15.44
N LEU A 23 2.68 0.93 -14.97
CA LEU A 23 3.83 0.44 -14.22
C LEU A 23 5.09 0.51 -15.06
N GLN A 24 5.06 0.15 -16.35
CA GLN A 24 6.21 0.17 -17.25
C GLN A 24 6.74 1.59 -17.46
N GLN A 25 5.87 2.58 -17.61
CA GLN A 25 6.31 3.98 -17.72
C GLN A 25 6.98 4.48 -16.44
N PHE A 26 6.44 4.10 -15.29
CA PHE A 26 7.01 4.45 -13.99
C PHE A 26 8.29 3.66 -13.67
N SER A 27 8.27 2.36 -13.97
CA SER A 27 9.36 1.43 -13.69
C SER A 27 10.51 1.67 -14.65
N LEU A 28 10.31 2.09 -15.90
CA LEU A 28 11.43 2.43 -16.77
C LEU A 28 12.24 3.58 -16.18
N MET A 29 11.58 4.62 -15.63
CA MET A 29 12.22 5.70 -14.89
C MET A 29 12.91 5.18 -13.61
N PHE A 30 12.24 4.32 -12.85
CA PHE A 30 12.81 3.73 -11.63
C PHE A 30 13.98 2.79 -11.91
N VAL A 31 13.90 1.96 -12.96
CA VAL A 31 14.93 1.01 -13.43
C VAL A 31 16.12 1.79 -13.95
N THR A 32 15.94 2.82 -14.77
CA THR A 32 17.07 3.64 -15.23
C THR A 32 17.82 4.32 -14.07
N LEU A 33 17.15 4.58 -12.95
CA LEU A 33 17.74 5.24 -11.78
C LEU A 33 18.22 4.25 -10.71
N PHE A 34 17.61 3.06 -10.64
CA PHE A 34 17.76 2.11 -9.54
C PHE A 34 17.92 0.66 -10.04
N PHE A 35 18.44 0.44 -11.24
CA PHE A 35 18.62 -0.89 -11.84
C PHE A 35 19.30 -1.89 -10.90
N ILE A 36 20.33 -1.43 -10.18
CA ILE A 36 21.11 -2.21 -9.22
C ILE A 36 20.23 -2.74 -8.06
N PHE A 37 19.18 -2.01 -7.69
CA PHE A 37 18.33 -2.35 -6.56
C PHE A 37 17.27 -3.41 -6.88
N ILE A 38 16.92 -3.65 -8.15
CA ILE A 38 15.83 -4.57 -8.51
C ILE A 38 16.17 -6.04 -8.17
N PRO A 39 17.34 -6.58 -8.55
CA PRO A 39 17.74 -7.92 -8.11
C PRO A 39 17.82 -8.00 -6.57
N GLN A 40 18.31 -6.95 -5.91
CA GLN A 40 18.41 -6.89 -4.45
C GLN A 40 17.04 -6.91 -3.77
N LEU A 41 16.02 -6.28 -4.35
CA LEU A 41 14.64 -6.34 -3.86
C LEU A 41 14.07 -7.76 -3.97
N ILE A 42 14.30 -8.45 -5.09
CA ILE A 42 13.85 -9.85 -5.27
C ILE A 42 14.55 -10.76 -4.25
N ILE A 43 15.87 -10.64 -4.12
CA ILE A 43 16.65 -11.38 -3.12
C ILE A 43 16.16 -11.05 -1.71
N GLY A 44 15.88 -9.78 -1.41
CA GLY A 44 15.35 -9.33 -0.12
C GLY A 44 14.01 -9.97 0.23
N VAL A 45 13.11 -10.15 -0.75
CA VAL A 45 11.84 -10.87 -0.55
C VAL A 45 12.10 -12.33 -0.19
N PHE A 46 12.96 -13.04 -0.93
CA PHE A 46 13.28 -14.44 -0.62
C PHE A 46 14.05 -14.59 0.69
N PHE A 47 14.94 -13.66 1.02
CA PHE A 47 15.65 -13.62 2.30
C PHE A 47 14.67 -13.42 3.47
N GLY A 48 13.74 -12.47 3.34
CA GLY A 48 12.69 -12.26 4.32
C GLY A 48 11.81 -13.49 4.49
N LEU A 49 11.38 -14.12 3.39
CA LEU A 49 10.62 -15.38 3.46
C LEU A 49 11.44 -16.50 4.10
N GLY A 50 12.74 -16.57 3.81
CA GLY A 50 13.69 -17.48 4.47
C GLY A 50 13.77 -17.28 5.98
N LYS A 51 13.73 -16.02 6.45
CA LYS A 51 13.63 -15.69 7.88
C LYS A 51 12.30 -16.10 8.53
N LEU A 52 11.27 -16.50 7.78
CA LEU A 52 10.08 -17.15 8.36
C LEU A 52 10.27 -18.66 8.54
N VAL A 53 11.16 -19.27 7.74
CA VAL A 53 11.46 -20.69 7.79
C VAL A 53 12.54 -20.98 8.83
N SER A 54 13.65 -20.26 8.76
CA SER A 54 14.80 -20.40 9.64
C SER A 54 15.10 -19.03 10.26
N PHE A 55 14.70 -18.86 11.51
CA PHE A 55 14.89 -17.63 12.27
C PHE A 55 15.71 -17.87 13.52
N ASP A 56 16.55 -16.89 13.82
CA ASP A 56 17.34 -16.83 15.06
C ASP A 56 16.50 -16.24 16.21
N SER A 57 15.43 -15.49 15.89
CA SER A 57 14.54 -14.85 16.86
C SER A 57 13.10 -14.80 16.34
N HIS A 58 12.16 -15.20 17.21
CA HIS A 58 10.72 -15.10 16.95
C HIS A 58 10.28 -13.66 16.67
N GLU A 59 10.89 -12.69 17.34
CA GLU A 59 10.59 -11.27 17.15
C GLU A 59 10.85 -10.84 15.71
N VAL A 60 11.99 -11.25 15.14
CA VAL A 60 12.35 -10.94 13.75
C VAL A 60 11.37 -11.60 12.79
N ALA A 61 11.00 -12.87 13.03
CA ALA A 61 10.03 -13.58 12.20
C ALA A 61 8.65 -12.88 12.22
N MET A 62 8.16 -12.45 13.38
CA MET A 62 6.88 -11.74 13.50
C MET A 62 6.90 -10.38 12.79
N LYS A 63 7.99 -9.62 12.94
CA LYS A 63 8.22 -8.35 12.24
C LYS A 63 8.19 -8.51 10.72
N VAL A 64 8.88 -9.54 10.21
CA VAL A 64 8.92 -9.85 8.78
C VAL A 64 7.54 -10.31 8.28
N ALA A 65 6.85 -11.18 9.04
CA ALA A 65 5.51 -11.63 8.71
C ALA A 65 4.54 -10.45 8.59
N PHE A 66 4.55 -9.53 9.57
CA PHE A 66 3.74 -8.32 9.52
C PHE A 66 4.07 -7.46 8.29
N GLY A 67 5.36 -7.22 8.04
CA GLY A 67 5.82 -6.46 6.88
C GLY A 67 5.27 -7.02 5.56
N PHE A 68 5.30 -8.35 5.40
CA PHE A 68 4.73 -8.99 4.21
C PHE A 68 3.20 -8.98 4.18
N LEU A 69 2.50 -9.11 5.31
CA LEU A 69 1.05 -8.99 5.38
C LEU A 69 0.58 -7.58 5.00
N LEU A 70 1.34 -6.55 5.38
CA LEU A 70 1.08 -5.17 4.98
C LEU A 70 1.42 -4.95 3.50
N LEU A 71 2.60 -5.41 3.05
CA LEU A 71 3.05 -5.25 1.67
C LEU A 71 2.09 -5.92 0.68
N GLN A 72 1.68 -7.17 0.93
CA GLN A 72 0.70 -7.85 0.07
C GLN A 72 -0.61 -7.06 -0.02
N SER A 73 -1.04 -6.46 1.09
CA SER A 73 -2.34 -5.77 1.17
C SER A 73 -2.32 -4.52 0.31
N LEU A 74 -1.19 -3.81 0.30
CA LEU A 74 -0.94 -2.65 -0.56
C LEU A 74 -0.88 -3.06 -2.04
N LEU A 75 -0.12 -4.10 -2.37
CA LEU A 75 0.05 -4.57 -3.76
C LEU A 75 -1.27 -5.07 -4.34
N LEU A 76 -1.97 -5.95 -3.64
CA LEU A 76 -3.21 -6.54 -4.12
C LEU A 76 -4.33 -5.52 -4.25
N GLN A 77 -4.30 -4.45 -3.47
CA GLN A 77 -5.33 -3.43 -3.57
C GLN A 77 -5.24 -2.67 -4.89
N ALA A 78 -4.03 -2.41 -5.39
CA ALA A 78 -3.87 -1.76 -6.71
C ALA A 78 -4.50 -2.62 -7.82
N ILE A 79 -4.48 -3.95 -7.66
CA ILE A 79 -4.97 -4.92 -8.65
C ILE A 79 -6.43 -5.32 -8.36
N LYS A 80 -6.95 -5.10 -7.14
CA LYS A 80 -8.33 -5.46 -6.72
C LYS A 80 -9.41 -5.01 -7.72
N PRO A 81 -9.40 -3.78 -8.27
CA PRO A 81 -10.40 -3.39 -9.26
C PRO A 81 -10.37 -4.25 -10.53
N ALA A 82 -9.19 -4.71 -10.94
CA ALA A 82 -9.00 -5.63 -12.08
C ALA A 82 -9.45 -7.05 -11.72
N ILE A 83 -9.06 -7.56 -10.53
CA ILE A 83 -9.47 -8.89 -10.04
C ILE A 83 -10.99 -8.98 -9.98
N THR A 84 -11.66 -7.97 -9.41
CA THR A 84 -13.11 -8.01 -9.19
C THR A 84 -13.95 -7.53 -10.38
N ASP A 85 -13.32 -6.91 -11.38
CA ASP A 85 -13.96 -6.10 -12.43
C ASP A 85 -15.01 -5.16 -11.82
N ALA A 86 -14.52 -4.26 -10.97
CA ALA A 86 -15.36 -3.41 -10.12
C ALA A 86 -16.38 -2.58 -10.92
N ARG A 87 -16.07 -2.19 -12.17
CA ARG A 87 -16.95 -1.38 -13.03
C ARG A 87 -18.18 -2.15 -13.50
N HIS A 88 -18.02 -3.43 -13.82
CA HIS A 88 -19.12 -4.27 -14.33
C HIS A 88 -19.67 -5.22 -13.27
N ARG A 89 -19.33 -5.01 -11.99
CA ARG A 89 -19.68 -5.90 -10.88
C ARG A 89 -21.20 -6.11 -10.72
N ALA A 90 -21.98 -5.04 -10.90
CA ALA A 90 -23.44 -5.12 -10.87
C ALA A 90 -24.00 -5.92 -12.06
N TYR A 91 -23.40 -5.78 -13.24
CA TYR A 91 -23.78 -6.53 -14.44
C TYR A 91 -23.51 -8.04 -14.28
N HIS A 92 -22.50 -8.45 -13.52
CA HIS A 92 -22.30 -9.89 -13.25
C HIS A 92 -23.48 -10.55 -12.54
N LEU A 93 -24.21 -9.79 -11.71
CA LEU A 93 -25.38 -10.30 -10.99
C LEU A 93 -26.58 -10.54 -11.91
N THR A 94 -26.61 -9.95 -13.10
CA THR A 94 -27.66 -10.23 -14.11
C THR A 94 -27.32 -11.46 -14.95
N LEU A 95 -26.03 -11.78 -15.12
CA LEU A 95 -25.55 -12.93 -15.90
C LEU A 95 -25.53 -14.25 -15.11
N LEU A 96 -25.44 -14.19 -13.79
CA LEU A 96 -25.25 -15.36 -12.94
C LEU A 96 -26.41 -15.55 -11.98
N ARG A 97 -26.93 -16.79 -11.90
CA ARG A 97 -27.95 -17.18 -10.93
C ARG A 97 -27.39 -17.30 -9.50
N SER A 98 -26.09 -17.54 -9.36
CA SER A 98 -25.40 -17.67 -8.06
C SER A 98 -24.10 -16.89 -8.05
N ARG A 99 -23.76 -16.34 -6.87
CA ARG A 99 -22.48 -15.66 -6.63
C ARG A 99 -21.29 -16.61 -6.59
N PHE A 100 -21.51 -17.93 -6.53
CA PHE A 100 -20.45 -18.93 -6.46
C PHE A 100 -19.42 -18.75 -7.57
N HIS A 101 -19.86 -18.75 -8.85
CA HIS A 101 -18.94 -18.61 -9.99
C HIS A 101 -18.18 -17.28 -10.01
N GLN A 102 -18.82 -16.21 -9.54
CA GLN A 102 -18.18 -14.91 -9.38
C GLN A 102 -17.06 -14.96 -8.35
N ILE A 103 -17.32 -15.56 -7.18
CA ILE A 103 -16.34 -15.73 -6.10
C ILE A 103 -15.19 -16.64 -6.55
N THR A 104 -15.49 -17.78 -7.18
CA THR A 104 -14.46 -18.69 -7.70
C THR A 104 -13.57 -18.01 -8.74
N ALA A 105 -14.14 -17.23 -9.67
CA ALA A 105 -13.36 -16.47 -10.64
C ALA A 105 -12.45 -15.43 -9.95
N ASP A 106 -12.96 -14.71 -8.95
CA ASP A 106 -12.16 -13.75 -8.19
C ASP A 106 -11.01 -14.45 -7.45
N TRP A 107 -11.24 -15.62 -6.84
CA TRP A 107 -10.20 -16.37 -6.11
C TRP A 107 -9.10 -16.89 -7.04
N LEU A 108 -9.47 -17.42 -8.21
CA LEU A 108 -8.50 -17.87 -9.21
C LEU A 108 -7.63 -16.70 -9.71
N LEU A 109 -8.26 -15.58 -10.04
CA LEU A 109 -7.55 -14.38 -10.48
C LEU A 109 -6.69 -13.77 -9.36
N LEU A 110 -7.15 -13.85 -8.12
CA LEU A 110 -6.38 -13.42 -6.94
C LEU A 110 -5.10 -14.24 -6.83
N LEU A 111 -5.16 -15.56 -6.89
CA LEU A 111 -3.98 -16.44 -6.84
C LEU A 111 -2.95 -16.08 -7.90
N VAL A 112 -3.39 -15.83 -9.14
CA VAL A 112 -2.49 -15.43 -10.24
C VAL A 112 -1.75 -14.11 -9.96
N CYS A 113 -2.37 -13.20 -9.22
CA CYS A 113 -1.79 -11.90 -8.87
C CYS A 113 -1.00 -11.91 -7.55
N HIS A 114 -1.05 -13.00 -6.80
CA HIS A 114 -0.58 -13.03 -5.42
C HIS A 114 0.92 -13.35 -5.34
N VAL A 115 1.76 -12.43 -5.84
CA VAL A 115 3.22 -12.63 -6.01
C VAL A 115 3.90 -13.16 -4.74
N LEU A 116 3.60 -12.60 -3.57
CA LEU A 116 4.21 -13.04 -2.30
C LEU A 116 3.78 -14.46 -1.88
N PHE A 117 2.55 -14.86 -2.20
CA PHE A 117 2.07 -16.21 -1.92
C PHE A 117 2.71 -17.20 -2.89
N ALA A 118 2.86 -16.82 -4.17
CA ALA A 118 3.58 -17.62 -5.15
C ALA A 118 5.06 -17.79 -4.75
N ALA A 119 5.72 -16.74 -4.24
CA ALA A 119 7.08 -16.82 -3.73
C ALA A 119 7.19 -17.74 -2.51
N ALA A 120 6.27 -17.64 -1.55
CA ALA A 120 6.21 -18.53 -0.38
C ALA A 120 5.93 -20.00 -0.79
N LEU A 121 5.07 -20.22 -1.78
CA LEU A 121 4.79 -21.54 -2.34
C LEU A 121 6.02 -22.13 -3.02
N LEU A 122 6.72 -21.36 -3.86
CA LEU A 122 7.97 -21.78 -4.49
C LEU A 122 9.03 -22.16 -3.45
N LEU A 123 9.15 -21.36 -2.39
CA LEU A 123 10.04 -21.66 -1.28
C LEU A 123 9.65 -23.00 -0.61
N GLY A 124 8.37 -23.17 -0.26
CA GLY A 124 7.87 -24.40 0.36
C GLY A 124 8.08 -25.65 -0.51
N VAL A 125 7.91 -25.54 -1.83
CA VAL A 125 8.21 -26.63 -2.77
C VAL A 125 9.71 -26.90 -2.81
N SER A 126 10.55 -25.86 -2.83
CA SER A 126 12.01 -26.02 -2.90
C SER A 126 12.63 -26.65 -1.65
N MET A 127 12.00 -26.46 -0.48
CA MET A 127 12.46 -27.05 0.79
C MET A 127 12.22 -28.56 0.88
N GLY A 128 11.27 -29.10 0.11
CA GLY A 128 10.81 -30.48 0.26
C GLY A 128 9.80 -30.68 1.40
N THR A 129 9.02 -31.76 1.29
CA THR A 129 7.88 -32.03 2.19
C THR A 129 8.29 -32.30 3.63
N ALA A 130 9.43 -32.96 3.86
CA ALA A 130 9.93 -33.27 5.20
C ALA A 130 10.28 -32.00 5.99
N THR A 131 10.97 -31.05 5.36
CA THR A 131 11.35 -29.78 5.99
C THR A 131 10.16 -28.84 6.14
N LEU A 132 9.18 -28.89 5.23
CA LEU A 132 7.94 -28.11 5.35
C LEU A 132 7.12 -28.51 6.60
N TRP A 133 7.05 -29.81 6.91
CA TRP A 133 6.38 -30.28 8.12
C TRP A 133 7.07 -29.84 9.41
N GLN A 134 8.38 -29.63 9.36
CA GLN A 134 9.16 -29.11 10.49
C GLN A 134 9.04 -27.59 10.66
N ALA A 135 8.50 -26.89 9.66
CA ALA A 135 8.31 -25.43 9.66
C ALA A 135 6.83 -25.04 9.47
N PRO A 136 5.91 -25.41 10.39
CA PRO A 136 4.47 -25.18 10.26
C PRO A 136 4.09 -23.70 10.15
N GLN A 137 4.96 -22.79 10.58
CA GLN A 137 4.79 -21.36 10.45
C GLN A 137 4.73 -20.88 8.99
N LEU A 138 5.38 -21.56 8.03
CA LEU A 138 5.31 -21.15 6.62
C LEU A 138 3.92 -21.42 6.02
N PRO A 139 3.34 -22.64 6.13
CA PRO A 139 1.93 -22.87 5.77
C PRO A 139 0.95 -21.98 6.53
N GLY A 140 1.18 -21.75 7.83
CA GLY A 140 0.36 -20.84 8.63
C GLY A 140 0.40 -19.41 8.11
N PHE A 141 1.58 -18.93 7.74
CA PHE A 141 1.77 -17.63 7.11
C PHE A 141 1.10 -17.55 5.74
N MET A 142 1.22 -18.59 4.90
CA MET A 142 0.52 -18.65 3.61
C MET A 142 -1.00 -18.59 3.77
N LEU A 143 -1.55 -19.29 4.77
CA LEU A 143 -2.98 -19.22 5.10
C LEU A 143 -3.37 -17.81 5.54
N ALA A 144 -2.59 -17.18 6.43
CA ALA A 144 -2.80 -15.80 6.84
C ALA A 144 -2.76 -14.85 5.63
N GLN A 145 -1.77 -15.00 4.74
CA GLN A 145 -1.65 -14.22 3.51
C GLN A 145 -2.93 -14.31 2.67
N TRP A 146 -3.40 -15.53 2.43
CA TRP A 146 -4.60 -15.79 1.66
C TRP A 146 -5.86 -15.19 2.31
N LEU A 147 -6.05 -15.36 3.61
CA LEU A 147 -7.21 -14.83 4.33
C LEU A 147 -7.23 -13.29 4.35
N PHE A 148 -6.07 -12.65 4.54
CA PHE A 148 -5.95 -11.19 4.44
C PHE A 148 -6.28 -10.69 3.02
N ALA A 149 -5.83 -11.41 1.99
CA ALA A 149 -6.18 -11.09 0.60
C ALA A 149 -7.69 -11.22 0.32
N LEU A 150 -8.35 -12.24 0.88
CA LEU A 150 -9.81 -12.37 0.80
C LEU A 150 -10.53 -11.24 1.56
N ALA A 151 -10.02 -10.84 2.73
CA ALA A 151 -10.55 -9.71 3.49
C ALA A 151 -10.41 -8.41 2.70
N LEU A 152 -9.28 -8.19 2.05
CA LEU A 152 -9.08 -7.07 1.16
C LEU A 152 -10.14 -7.02 0.04
N LEU A 153 -10.45 -8.16 -0.60
CA LEU A 153 -11.43 -8.21 -1.69
C LEU A 153 -12.85 -7.88 -1.21
N TYR A 154 -13.31 -8.51 -0.12
CA TYR A 154 -14.73 -8.51 0.25
C TYR A 154 -15.09 -7.66 1.47
N ARG A 155 -14.16 -7.47 2.42
CA ARG A 155 -14.37 -6.75 3.69
C ARG A 155 -13.14 -5.92 4.07
N PRO A 156 -12.88 -4.78 3.39
CA PRO A 156 -11.70 -3.96 3.66
C PRO A 156 -11.63 -3.40 5.09
N GLN A 157 -12.78 -3.25 5.77
CA GLN A 157 -12.81 -2.86 7.19
C GLN A 157 -12.18 -3.94 8.09
N THR A 158 -12.50 -5.21 7.82
CA THR A 158 -11.95 -6.36 8.54
C THR A 158 -10.45 -6.50 8.30
N LEU A 159 -9.97 -6.16 7.11
CA LEU A 159 -8.54 -6.12 6.84
C LEU A 159 -7.82 -5.11 7.75
N LEU A 160 -8.39 -3.91 7.90
CA LEU A 160 -7.76 -2.85 8.69
C LEU A 160 -7.70 -3.19 10.17
N SER A 161 -8.80 -3.69 10.73
CA SER A 161 -8.81 -4.16 12.12
C SER A 161 -7.79 -5.30 12.32
N SER A 162 -7.71 -6.23 11.37
CA SER A 162 -6.77 -7.36 11.43
C SER A 162 -5.32 -6.94 11.27
N LEU A 163 -5.01 -5.95 10.43
CA LEU A 163 -3.66 -5.37 10.32
C LEU A 163 -3.27 -4.63 11.61
N LEU A 164 -4.20 -3.93 12.26
CA LEU A 164 -3.92 -3.27 13.55
C LEU A 164 -3.65 -4.29 14.66
N VAL A 165 -4.46 -5.35 14.73
CA VAL A 165 -4.23 -6.44 15.70
C VAL A 165 -2.93 -7.17 15.40
N ALA A 166 -2.65 -7.47 14.13
CA ALA A 166 -1.37 -8.06 13.73
C ALA A 166 -0.20 -7.16 14.11
N PHE A 167 -0.31 -5.83 13.94
CA PHE A 167 0.74 -4.90 14.35
C PHE A 167 0.98 -4.93 15.87
N VAL A 168 -0.07 -4.88 16.67
CA VAL A 168 0.04 -4.94 18.14
C VAL A 168 0.59 -6.30 18.58
N ALA A 169 0.16 -7.38 17.92
CA ALA A 169 0.61 -8.74 18.23
C ALA A 169 2.11 -8.94 17.98
N VAL A 170 2.76 -8.17 17.09
CA VAL A 170 4.23 -8.22 16.92
C VAL A 170 4.97 -8.01 18.24
N TRP A 171 4.42 -7.19 19.14
CA TRP A 171 5.06 -6.79 20.39
C TRP A 171 4.58 -7.59 21.61
N LEU A 172 3.43 -8.27 21.50
CA LEU A 172 2.78 -8.94 22.62
C LEU A 172 2.80 -10.47 22.50
N ALA A 173 2.91 -11.01 21.28
CA ALA A 173 2.92 -12.45 21.09
C ALA A 173 4.26 -13.05 21.54
N PRO A 174 4.25 -14.16 22.29
CA PRO A 174 5.48 -14.81 22.75
C PRO A 174 6.25 -15.51 21.63
N ASP A 175 5.56 -15.96 20.59
CA ASP A 175 6.12 -16.73 19.48
C ASP A 175 5.33 -16.51 18.17
N ILE A 176 5.91 -16.97 17.05
CA ILE A 176 5.36 -16.79 15.70
C ILE A 176 4.05 -17.56 15.48
N GLN A 177 3.86 -18.71 16.13
CA GLN A 177 2.64 -19.49 15.98
C GLN A 177 1.48 -18.78 16.67
N THR A 178 1.71 -18.28 17.89
CA THR A 178 0.74 -17.46 18.63
C THR A 178 0.40 -16.19 17.84
N TYR A 179 1.39 -15.51 17.26
CA TYR A 179 1.19 -14.35 16.39
C TYR A 179 0.26 -14.65 15.21
N LEU A 180 0.54 -15.73 14.46
CA LEU A 180 -0.26 -16.13 13.30
C LEU A 180 -1.68 -16.55 13.72
N ALA A 181 -1.80 -17.31 14.80
CA ALA A 181 -3.08 -17.76 15.33
C ALA A 181 -3.96 -16.57 15.74
N VAL A 182 -3.43 -15.62 16.52
CA VAL A 182 -4.15 -14.40 16.92
C VAL A 182 -4.60 -13.60 15.70
N SER A 183 -3.71 -13.43 14.71
CA SER A 183 -4.01 -12.69 13.49
C SER A 183 -5.15 -13.33 12.67
N VAL A 184 -5.12 -14.65 12.50
CA VAL A 184 -6.14 -15.40 11.76
C VAL A 184 -7.46 -15.48 12.53
N LEU A 185 -7.42 -15.77 13.83
CA LEU A 185 -8.61 -15.86 14.67
C LEU A 185 -9.32 -14.51 14.75
N TRP A 186 -8.58 -13.41 14.92
CA TRP A 186 -9.17 -12.08 14.91
C TRP A 186 -9.83 -11.76 13.57
N LEU A 187 -9.17 -12.07 12.46
CA LEU A 187 -9.74 -11.89 11.13
C LEU A 187 -11.03 -12.68 10.97
N ALA A 188 -11.07 -13.94 11.43
CA ALA A 188 -12.26 -14.77 11.38
C ALA A 188 -13.41 -14.19 12.23
N LEU A 189 -13.12 -13.73 13.45
CA LEU A 189 -14.10 -13.12 14.34
C LEU A 189 -14.67 -11.82 13.75
N ASP A 190 -13.80 -10.93 13.29
CA ASP A 190 -14.23 -9.65 12.72
C ASP A 190 -14.86 -9.80 11.33
N TRP A 191 -14.62 -10.93 10.65
CA TRP A 191 -15.36 -11.30 9.44
C TRP A 191 -16.83 -11.61 9.74
N VAL A 192 -17.15 -12.17 10.88
CA VAL A 192 -18.53 -12.50 11.26
C VAL A 192 -19.25 -11.28 11.85
N ARG A 193 -18.51 -10.30 12.37
CA ARG A 193 -19.07 -9.10 13.00
C ARG A 193 -20.04 -8.35 12.04
N PRO A 194 -21.23 -7.94 12.53
CA PRO A 194 -22.17 -7.16 11.75
C PRO A 194 -21.61 -5.76 11.47
N ARG A 195 -21.93 -5.22 10.29
CA ARG A 195 -21.55 -3.85 9.91
C ARG A 195 -22.37 -2.86 10.72
N LEU A 196 -21.79 -2.35 11.80
CA LEU A 196 -22.39 -1.28 12.59
C LEU A 196 -22.34 0.02 11.77
N LYS A 197 -23.48 0.39 11.18
CA LYS A 197 -23.67 1.72 10.59
C LYS A 197 -24.02 2.69 11.72
N LEU A 198 -23.00 3.21 12.39
CA LEU A 198 -23.20 4.33 13.30
C LEU A 198 -23.61 5.55 12.45
N ALA A 199 -24.88 5.93 12.56
CA ALA A 199 -25.37 7.20 12.02
C ALA A 199 -24.60 8.31 12.74
N ALA A 200 -23.64 8.91 12.04
CA ALA A 200 -22.99 10.10 12.57
C ALA A 200 -24.01 11.24 12.48
N PRO A 201 -24.10 12.11 13.51
CA PRO A 201 -24.85 13.36 13.37
C PRO A 201 -24.36 14.12 12.14
N GLN A 202 -25.22 14.91 11.51
CA GLN A 202 -24.83 15.81 10.43
C GLN A 202 -24.28 17.10 11.06
N PRO A 203 -22.95 17.29 11.16
CA PRO A 203 -22.38 18.52 11.64
C PRO A 203 -22.52 19.59 10.56
N GLN A 204 -22.34 20.83 10.98
CA GLN A 204 -22.26 21.98 10.10
C GLN A 204 -21.12 21.79 9.08
N LEU A 205 -21.42 22.15 7.84
CA LEU A 205 -20.58 21.89 6.68
C LEU A 205 -19.39 22.86 6.65
N SER A 206 -18.28 22.47 7.30
CA SER A 206 -16.99 23.17 7.29
C SER A 206 -15.96 22.45 6.41
N SER A 207 -14.90 23.15 5.99
CA SER A 207 -13.79 22.57 5.21
C SER A 207 -13.10 21.41 5.94
N VAL A 208 -12.94 21.50 7.26
CA VAL A 208 -12.36 20.43 8.08
C VAL A 208 -13.29 19.23 8.18
N SER A 209 -14.58 19.47 8.47
CA SER A 209 -15.57 18.38 8.51
C SER A 209 -15.70 17.68 7.16
N PHE A 210 -15.56 18.42 6.05
CA PHE A 210 -15.58 17.85 4.71
C PHE A 210 -14.47 16.82 4.54
N TRP A 211 -13.21 17.15 4.87
CA TRP A 211 -12.11 16.18 4.76
C TRP A 211 -12.27 14.99 5.71
N TYR A 212 -12.81 15.21 6.91
CA TYR A 212 -13.14 14.11 7.81
C TYR A 212 -14.15 13.14 7.17
N TYR A 213 -15.22 13.63 6.56
CA TYR A 213 -16.19 12.77 5.86
C TYR A 213 -15.62 12.10 4.62
N VAL A 214 -14.81 12.80 3.83
CA VAL A 214 -14.14 12.23 2.67
C VAL A 214 -13.20 11.10 3.08
N ILE A 215 -12.39 11.30 4.12
CA ILE A 215 -11.47 10.28 4.64
C ILE A 215 -12.27 9.13 5.27
N LYS A 216 -13.38 9.40 5.96
CA LYS A 216 -14.22 8.34 6.51
C LYS A 216 -14.86 7.46 5.42
N GLU A 217 -15.31 8.06 4.32
CA GLU A 217 -15.95 7.34 3.22
C GLU A 217 -14.93 6.65 2.31
N TYR A 218 -13.79 7.29 2.06
CA TYR A 218 -12.70 6.79 1.23
C TYR A 218 -11.39 6.66 2.02
N PRO A 219 -11.38 5.86 3.12
CA PRO A 219 -10.24 5.81 4.04
C PRO A 219 -8.99 5.28 3.36
N TRP A 220 -9.20 4.48 2.33
CA TRP A 220 -8.11 3.92 1.57
C TRP A 220 -7.20 4.97 0.94
N MET A 221 -7.70 6.15 0.56
CA MET A 221 -6.89 7.25 0.03
C MET A 221 -5.74 7.61 0.96
N VAL A 222 -5.91 7.51 2.27
CA VAL A 222 -4.86 7.82 3.26
C VAL A 222 -4.11 6.55 3.66
N LEU A 223 -4.83 5.46 3.88
CA LEU A 223 -4.27 4.24 4.48
C LEU A 223 -3.19 3.58 3.64
N TRP A 224 -3.31 3.55 2.31
CA TRP A 224 -2.24 2.93 1.50
C TRP A 224 -0.96 3.76 1.51
N ARG A 225 -1.08 5.09 1.56
CA ARG A 225 0.05 6.01 1.63
C ARG A 225 0.73 5.91 2.99
N ALA A 226 -0.06 5.83 4.06
CA ALA A 226 0.44 5.57 5.40
C ALA A 226 1.14 4.21 5.50
N GLY A 227 0.54 3.14 4.97
CA GLY A 227 1.13 1.80 4.97
C GLY A 227 2.42 1.72 4.14
N ALA A 228 2.44 2.35 2.95
CA ALA A 228 3.65 2.45 2.14
C ALA A 228 4.75 3.23 2.87
N SER A 229 4.39 4.39 3.46
CA SER A 229 5.32 5.22 4.22
C SER A 229 5.93 4.48 5.40
N PHE A 230 5.07 3.75 6.11
CA PHE A 230 5.48 2.91 7.21
C PHE A 230 6.45 1.81 6.77
N LEU A 231 6.19 1.11 5.65
CA LEU A 231 7.11 0.10 5.13
C LEU A 231 8.45 0.70 4.69
N ALA A 232 8.45 1.87 4.03
CA ALA A 232 9.70 2.53 3.63
C ALA A 232 10.52 2.99 4.83
N LEU A 233 9.87 3.57 5.84
CA LEU A 233 10.53 3.98 7.08
C LEU A 233 11.05 2.77 7.86
N TRP A 234 10.25 1.70 7.96
CA TRP A 234 10.69 0.46 8.57
C TRP A 234 11.93 -0.10 7.86
N ALA A 235 11.89 -0.19 6.53
CA ALA A 235 13.04 -0.61 5.74
C ALA A 235 14.25 0.30 5.98
N GLY A 236 14.04 1.61 6.08
CA GLY A 236 15.07 2.59 6.44
C GLY A 236 15.72 2.32 7.79
N VAL A 237 14.93 2.03 8.82
CA VAL A 237 15.43 1.71 10.16
C VAL A 237 16.25 0.42 10.16
N ILE A 238 15.81 -0.60 9.41
CA ILE A 238 16.61 -1.82 9.25
C ILE A 238 17.94 -1.50 8.56
N MET A 239 17.91 -0.72 7.48
CA MET A 239 19.13 -0.32 6.77
C MET A 239 20.07 0.53 7.64
N ALA A 240 19.53 1.42 8.48
CA ALA A 240 20.30 2.19 9.44
C ALA A 240 21.08 1.31 10.41
N ASN A 241 20.48 0.19 10.85
CA ASN A 241 21.09 -0.74 11.77
C ASN A 241 22.12 -1.65 11.09
N GLU A 242 21.85 -2.13 9.88
CA GLU A 242 22.70 -3.10 9.17
C GLU A 242 23.83 -2.44 8.36
N ARG A 243 23.59 -1.24 7.84
CA ARG A 243 24.50 -0.46 6.98
C ARG A 243 24.44 1.04 7.33
N PRO A 244 24.91 1.44 8.52
CA PRO A 244 24.89 2.83 8.95
C PRO A 244 25.71 3.75 8.03
N ASP A 245 26.72 3.20 7.37
CA ASP A 245 27.58 3.87 6.37
C ASP A 245 26.80 4.40 5.16
N LEU A 246 25.70 3.76 4.79
CA LEU A 246 24.86 4.15 3.65
C LEU A 246 23.61 4.94 4.06
N LEU A 247 23.37 5.11 5.37
CA LEU A 247 22.16 5.73 5.91
C LEU A 247 21.91 7.12 5.34
N HIS A 248 22.99 7.88 5.14
CA HIS A 248 22.97 9.21 4.57
C HIS A 248 22.23 9.28 3.22
N TYR A 249 22.49 8.33 2.32
CA TYR A 249 21.88 8.26 0.99
C TYR A 249 20.45 7.69 1.05
N TYR A 250 20.25 6.62 1.83
CA TYR A 250 18.93 5.99 1.94
C TYR A 250 17.90 6.89 2.62
N THR A 251 18.31 7.71 3.58
CA THR A 251 17.41 8.64 4.27
C THR A 251 16.78 9.62 3.29
N LEU A 252 17.59 10.25 2.42
CA LEU A 252 17.06 11.15 1.41
C LEU A 252 16.11 10.42 0.45
N MET A 253 16.44 9.19 0.06
CA MET A 253 15.61 8.39 -0.85
C MET A 253 14.24 8.08 -0.26
N ILE A 254 14.23 7.60 0.99
CA ILE A 254 13.01 7.23 1.69
C ILE A 254 12.11 8.45 1.86
N LEU A 255 12.69 9.61 2.21
CA LEU A 255 11.95 10.86 2.32
C LEU A 255 11.36 11.31 0.98
N LEU A 256 12.09 11.20 -0.13
CA LEU A 256 11.60 11.53 -1.47
C LEU A 256 10.47 10.58 -1.91
N VAL A 257 10.58 9.29 -1.64
CA VAL A 257 9.53 8.30 -1.93
C VAL A 257 8.28 8.57 -1.08
N ASN A 258 8.44 8.90 0.21
CA ASN A 258 7.32 9.32 1.06
C ASN A 258 6.65 10.59 0.53
N GLN A 259 7.44 11.57 0.09
CA GLN A 259 6.95 12.79 -0.53
C GLN A 259 6.11 12.48 -1.79
N LEU A 260 6.54 11.54 -2.64
CA LEU A 260 5.77 11.09 -3.81
C LEU A 260 4.39 10.55 -3.39
N TRP A 261 4.36 9.66 -2.41
CA TRP A 261 3.11 9.04 -1.95
C TRP A 261 2.14 10.07 -1.40
N TRP A 262 2.59 10.93 -0.49
CA TRP A 262 1.71 11.95 0.10
C TRP A 262 1.31 13.04 -0.88
N SER A 263 2.20 13.49 -1.78
CA SER A 263 1.85 14.45 -2.82
C SER A 263 0.79 13.89 -3.77
N SER A 264 0.86 12.59 -4.11
CA SER A 264 -0.14 11.95 -4.98
C SER A 264 -1.56 11.96 -4.40
N LEU A 265 -1.75 12.23 -3.10
CA LEU A 265 -3.06 12.39 -2.46
C LEU A 265 -3.88 13.51 -3.14
N TYR A 266 -3.20 14.49 -3.75
CA TYR A 266 -3.85 15.52 -4.57
C TYR A 266 -4.75 14.92 -5.66
N LEU A 267 -4.33 13.83 -6.32
CA LEU A 267 -5.10 13.22 -7.42
C LEU A 267 -6.44 12.68 -6.95
N ASP A 268 -6.50 12.11 -5.75
CA ASP A 268 -7.72 11.52 -5.22
C ASP A 268 -8.62 12.57 -4.56
N THR A 269 -8.03 13.52 -3.85
CA THR A 269 -8.75 14.64 -3.24
C THR A 269 -9.33 15.58 -4.30
N SER A 270 -8.62 15.81 -5.41
CA SER A 270 -9.08 16.64 -6.52
C SER A 270 -10.33 16.07 -7.19
N LYS A 271 -10.44 14.73 -7.33
CA LYS A 271 -11.67 14.09 -7.84
C LYS A 271 -12.89 14.43 -6.99
N GLN A 272 -12.73 14.49 -5.67
CA GLN A 272 -13.82 14.80 -4.73
C GLN A 272 -14.20 16.29 -4.77
N VAL A 273 -13.21 17.18 -4.90
CA VAL A 273 -13.43 18.63 -5.01
C VAL A 273 -14.07 18.97 -6.35
N MET A 274 -13.47 18.53 -7.46
CA MET A 274 -13.93 18.83 -8.82
C MET A 274 -15.31 18.25 -9.11
N GLY A 275 -15.60 17.03 -8.65
CA GLY A 275 -16.91 16.39 -8.85
C GLY A 275 -18.07 17.13 -8.18
N ARG A 276 -17.79 18.04 -7.24
CA ARG A 276 -18.79 18.84 -6.51
C ARG A 276 -18.57 20.34 -6.63
N ARG A 277 -17.78 20.78 -7.62
CA ARG A 277 -17.37 22.19 -7.76
C ARG A 277 -18.56 23.16 -7.86
N GLY A 278 -19.62 22.77 -8.56
CA GLY A 278 -20.85 23.58 -8.64
C GLY A 278 -21.49 23.85 -7.28
N PHE A 279 -21.51 22.85 -6.40
CA PHE A 279 -22.03 22.96 -5.03
C PHE A 279 -21.15 23.87 -4.17
N TRP A 280 -19.83 23.77 -4.28
CA TRP A 280 -18.92 24.65 -3.54
C TRP A 280 -19.04 26.10 -3.98
N ARG A 281 -19.22 26.34 -5.27
CA ARG A 281 -19.45 27.66 -5.83
C ARG A 281 -20.78 28.26 -5.39
N SER A 282 -21.87 27.47 -5.34
CA SER A 282 -23.17 27.96 -4.85
C SER A 282 -23.14 28.36 -3.38
N LEU A 283 -22.22 27.80 -2.59
CA LEU A 283 -22.01 28.16 -1.19
C LEU A 283 -20.93 29.24 -0.98
N GLY A 284 -20.24 29.70 -2.04
CA GLY A 284 -19.11 30.64 -1.92
C GLY A 284 -17.86 30.04 -1.26
N LEU A 285 -17.75 28.71 -1.18
CA LEU A 285 -16.68 27.99 -0.45
C LEU A 285 -15.59 27.40 -1.37
N ASP A 286 -15.64 27.60 -2.70
CA ASP A 286 -14.70 27.01 -3.67
C ASP A 286 -13.23 27.27 -3.29
N GLY A 287 -12.88 28.52 -2.99
CA GLY A 287 -11.52 28.91 -2.60
C GLY A 287 -11.09 28.35 -1.23
N GLN A 288 -12.01 28.24 -0.26
CA GLN A 288 -11.70 27.68 1.06
C GLN A 288 -11.45 26.17 0.97
N ILE A 289 -12.24 25.45 0.17
CA ILE A 289 -12.03 24.02 -0.06
C ILE A 289 -10.70 23.78 -0.76
N GLU A 290 -10.35 24.58 -1.77
CA GLU A 290 -9.06 24.47 -2.45
C GLU A 290 -7.87 24.74 -1.51
N PHE A 291 -7.95 25.80 -0.69
CA PHE A 291 -6.93 26.06 0.32
C PHE A 291 -6.81 24.91 1.32
N SER A 292 -7.94 24.40 1.83
CA SER A 292 -7.96 23.28 2.77
C SER A 292 -7.40 21.99 2.19
N GLN A 293 -7.58 21.74 0.88
CA GLN A 293 -6.97 20.61 0.17
C GLN A 293 -5.44 20.69 0.21
N ASN A 294 -4.91 21.86 -0.12
CA ASN A 294 -3.46 22.08 -0.11
C ASN A 294 -2.91 21.97 1.32
N ALA A 295 -3.59 22.56 2.31
CA ALA A 295 -3.20 22.48 3.72
C ALA A 295 -3.17 21.03 4.22
N LEU A 296 -4.16 20.21 3.87
CA LEU A 296 -4.18 18.78 4.20
C LEU A 296 -2.97 18.04 3.62
N ILE A 297 -2.66 18.27 2.34
CA ILE A 297 -1.58 17.57 1.64
C ILE A 297 -0.21 17.99 2.18
N TYR A 298 0.03 19.30 2.33
CA TYR A 298 1.27 19.79 2.92
C TYR A 298 1.45 19.33 4.37
N GLY A 299 0.38 19.37 5.17
CA GLY A 299 0.40 18.90 6.55
C GLY A 299 0.80 17.42 6.64
N LEU A 300 0.23 16.56 5.80
CA LEU A 300 0.58 15.13 5.76
C LEU A 300 2.00 14.89 5.23
N CYS A 301 2.43 15.63 4.21
CA CYS A 301 3.82 15.56 3.74
C CYS A 301 4.80 15.96 4.85
N LEU A 302 4.50 17.05 5.58
CA LEU A 302 5.33 17.54 6.68
C LEU A 302 5.40 16.55 7.83
N ILE A 303 4.26 15.99 8.26
CA ILE A 303 4.21 14.96 9.32
C ILE A 303 5.03 13.74 8.91
N SER A 304 4.86 13.26 7.67
CA SER A 304 5.61 12.10 7.17
C SER A 304 7.11 12.38 7.05
N TRP A 305 7.50 13.59 6.66
CA TRP A 305 8.89 14.00 6.59
C TRP A 305 9.50 14.12 7.99
N LEU A 306 8.82 14.77 8.93
CA LEU A 306 9.25 14.88 10.34
C LEU A 306 9.48 13.49 10.95
N ALA A 307 8.53 12.57 10.76
CA ALA A 307 8.67 11.20 11.23
C ALA A 307 9.92 10.53 10.63
N GLY A 308 10.18 10.70 9.33
CA GLY A 308 11.36 10.14 8.69
C GLY A 308 12.68 10.75 9.13
N VAL A 309 12.73 12.08 9.32
CA VAL A 309 13.93 12.77 9.82
C VAL A 309 14.25 12.33 11.25
N VAL A 310 13.26 12.23 12.12
CA VAL A 310 13.45 11.78 13.50
C VAL A 310 13.90 10.31 13.55
N LEU A 311 13.28 9.42 12.77
CA LEU A 311 13.58 8.00 12.81
C LEU A 311 14.92 7.62 12.16
N LEU A 312 15.36 8.38 11.15
CA LEU A 312 16.53 8.05 10.34
C LEU A 312 17.72 9.01 10.56
N ASN A 313 17.66 9.85 11.60
CA ASN A 313 18.66 10.89 11.89
C ASN A 313 18.93 11.79 10.68
N GLY A 314 17.86 12.34 10.09
CA GLY A 314 17.93 13.18 8.91
C GLY A 314 18.71 14.48 9.13
N GLU A 315 19.55 14.82 8.16
CA GLU A 315 20.37 16.03 8.18
C GLU A 315 19.63 17.25 7.64
N LEU A 316 20.24 18.43 7.78
CA LEU A 316 19.70 19.69 7.27
C LEU A 316 19.34 19.64 5.78
N PHE A 317 20.13 18.97 4.94
CA PHE A 317 19.86 18.87 3.51
C PHE A 317 18.51 18.19 3.21
N THR A 318 17.99 17.36 4.11
CA THR A 318 16.69 16.71 3.93
C THR A 318 15.52 17.69 3.93
N VAL A 319 15.69 18.94 4.39
CA VAL A 319 14.70 20.03 4.26
C VAL A 319 14.37 20.33 2.78
N SER A 320 15.32 20.07 1.87
CA SER A 320 15.10 20.21 0.42
C SER A 320 13.94 19.35 -0.10
N VAL A 321 13.65 18.22 0.56
CA VAL A 321 12.49 17.37 0.24
C VAL A 321 11.20 18.16 0.45
N ILE A 322 10.99 18.79 1.60
CA ILE A 322 9.76 19.58 1.83
C ILE A 322 9.73 20.85 0.99
N ALA A 323 10.88 21.49 0.76
CA ALA A 323 10.98 22.67 -0.08
C ALA A 323 10.50 22.44 -1.52
N THR A 324 10.52 21.20 -2.01
CA THR A 324 10.06 20.84 -3.36
C THR A 324 8.57 20.45 -3.43
N CYS A 325 7.88 20.28 -2.29
CA CYS A 325 6.45 19.98 -2.27
C CYS A 325 5.58 20.99 -3.04
N PRO A 326 5.83 22.32 -2.98
CA PRO A 326 5.06 23.29 -3.76
C PRO A 326 5.12 23.07 -5.26
N LEU A 327 6.29 22.72 -5.79
CA LEU A 327 6.47 22.39 -7.20
C LEU A 327 5.67 21.15 -7.60
N LEU A 328 5.66 20.12 -6.75
CA LEU A 328 4.90 18.89 -6.99
C LEU A 328 3.39 19.15 -6.97
N THR A 329 2.89 19.90 -5.98
CA THR A 329 1.46 20.26 -5.88
C THR A 329 1.04 21.13 -7.06
N TRP A 330 1.85 22.11 -7.46
CA TRP A 330 1.60 22.92 -8.66
C TRP A 330 1.52 22.06 -9.92
N THR A 331 2.45 21.11 -10.07
CA THR A 331 2.44 20.15 -11.19
C THR A 331 1.17 19.30 -11.17
N LEU A 332 0.74 18.80 -10.01
CA LEU A 332 -0.47 18.00 -9.87
C LEU A 332 -1.74 18.78 -10.20
N LYS A 333 -1.77 20.07 -9.87
CA LYS A 333 -2.90 20.96 -10.16
C LYS A 333 -3.03 21.26 -11.67
N HIS A 334 -1.93 21.51 -12.37
CA HIS A 334 -1.96 21.97 -13.76
C HIS A 334 -1.66 20.86 -14.79
N TYR A 335 -0.78 19.91 -14.45
CA TYR A 335 -0.26 18.88 -15.33
C TYR A 335 -0.13 17.52 -14.61
N PRO A 336 -1.23 16.91 -14.11
CA PRO A 336 -1.17 15.69 -13.30
C PRO A 336 -0.49 14.51 -14.02
N GLN A 337 -0.54 14.48 -15.35
CA GLN A 337 0.12 13.45 -16.16
C GLN A 337 1.66 13.53 -16.10
N ARG A 338 2.22 14.69 -15.76
CA ARG A 338 3.67 14.93 -15.67
C ARG A 338 4.23 14.71 -14.26
N PHE A 339 3.38 14.44 -13.28
CA PHE A 339 3.76 14.34 -11.86
C PHE A 339 4.93 13.39 -11.61
N ALA A 340 4.87 12.17 -12.15
CA ALA A 340 5.94 11.18 -11.94
C ALA A 340 7.29 11.64 -12.50
N VAL A 341 7.30 12.26 -13.69
CA VAL A 341 8.52 12.76 -14.34
C VAL A 341 9.11 13.93 -13.58
N VAL A 342 8.28 14.87 -13.11
CA VAL A 342 8.75 16.01 -12.32
C VAL A 342 9.33 15.54 -10.99
N TRP A 343 8.64 14.64 -10.27
CA TRP A 343 9.17 14.06 -9.04
C TRP A 343 10.48 13.30 -9.29
N GLY A 344 10.56 12.49 -10.35
CA GLY A 344 11.78 11.77 -10.71
C GLY A 344 12.95 12.72 -10.98
N SER A 345 12.72 13.77 -11.77
CA SER A 345 13.75 14.77 -12.09
C SER A 345 14.24 15.51 -10.85
N VAL A 346 13.33 15.92 -9.96
CA VAL A 346 13.67 16.54 -8.67
C VAL A 346 14.46 15.59 -7.79
N SER A 347 14.03 14.33 -7.69
CA SER A 347 14.67 13.32 -6.86
C SER A 347 16.10 13.04 -7.31
N VAL A 348 16.31 12.92 -8.62
CA VAL A 348 17.64 12.75 -9.22
C VAL A 348 18.52 13.97 -8.97
N THR A 349 17.98 15.16 -9.17
CA THR A 349 18.73 16.40 -8.96
C THR A 349 19.19 16.52 -7.51
N LEU A 350 18.30 16.27 -6.55
CA LEU A 350 18.64 16.31 -5.12
C LEU A 350 19.64 15.21 -4.73
N MET A 351 19.50 14.00 -5.30
CA MET A 351 20.46 12.91 -5.10
C MET A 351 21.84 13.24 -5.67
N MET A 352 21.92 13.77 -6.88
CA MET A 352 23.18 14.16 -7.50
C MET A 352 23.85 15.30 -6.74
N ILE A 353 23.07 16.29 -6.30
CA ILE A 353 23.61 17.36 -5.44
C ILE A 353 24.21 16.76 -4.17
N LYS A 354 23.48 15.84 -3.54
CA LYS A 354 23.92 15.16 -2.31
C LYS A 354 25.15 14.28 -2.51
N VAL A 355 25.31 13.62 -3.67
CA VAL A 355 26.44 12.72 -3.93
C VAL A 355 27.69 13.49 -4.40
N LEU A 356 27.52 14.61 -5.11
CA LEU A 356 28.63 15.32 -5.75
C LEU A 356 29.19 16.48 -4.92
N PHE A 357 28.39 17.09 -4.05
CA PHE A 357 28.75 18.36 -3.39
C PHE A 357 28.63 18.35 -1.86
N LEU A 358 28.06 17.30 -1.28
CA LEU A 358 27.88 17.12 0.17
C LEU A 358 28.46 15.77 0.57
#